data_AF-A0A2E3CS02-F1
#
_entry.id   AF-A0A2E3CS02-F1
#
_cell.length_a   1.000
_cell.length_b   1.000
_cell.length_c   1.000
_cell.angle_alpha   90.00
_cell.angle_beta   90.00
_cell.angle_gamma   90.00
#
_symmetry.space_group_name_H-M   'P 1'
#
loop_
_entity.id
_entity.type
_entity.pdbx_description
1 polymer ?
#
loop_
_entity_poly.entity_id
_entity_poly.type
_entity_poly.pdbx_seq_one_letter_code
_entity_poly.pdbx_strand_id
1 'polypeptide(L)'
;MEIFGVVNASPDSLAKFSVVSTEDEAREYGSLLLTQGADHLDVGAQASHGDAAFVAPEQEWQVVEPVLNGLLSLGVDVAIDTWQVETARNALDAGASVLNASDALQSDEMIELAAEREVQVVLPFMLGPDPRHLKHVQGDPVQVMLDWFDLQLERARHWGIRERIVLDPGTGFSPPHWDWSERFEYQKAIYSGLDRLRSFELPVYVPIAWKQTPDRLELVDLVLEQQVEYVRAHIPKQIRERHAALLEGSPLPTSDTWEGYE
;
A
#
# COMPACT_ATOMS: atom_id res chain seq x y z
N MET A 1 -5.66 -13.75 4.73
CA MET A 1 -5.42 -12.53 3.95
C MET A 1 -6.51 -11.53 4.25
N GLU A 2 -6.11 -10.40 4.81
CA GLU A 2 -6.94 -9.23 5.03
C GLU A 2 -6.70 -8.20 3.92
N ILE A 3 -7.70 -7.34 3.65
CA ILE A 3 -7.67 -6.36 2.56
C ILE A 3 -7.83 -4.95 3.12
N PHE A 4 -6.84 -4.10 2.81
CA PHE A 4 -6.95 -2.65 2.95
C PHE A 4 -7.57 -2.08 1.66
N GLY A 5 -8.78 -1.54 1.77
CA GLY A 5 -9.45 -0.83 0.69
C GLY A 5 -8.85 0.55 0.48
N VAL A 6 -8.43 0.86 -0.75
CA VAL A 6 -7.79 2.15 -1.08
C VAL A 6 -8.82 3.27 -1.18
N VAL A 7 -8.59 4.34 -0.43
CA VAL A 7 -9.33 5.60 -0.52
C VAL A 7 -8.34 6.71 -0.85
N ASN A 8 -8.51 7.35 -2.00
CA ASN A 8 -7.66 8.48 -2.39
C ASN A 8 -8.34 9.80 -2.00
N ALA A 9 -7.59 10.70 -1.39
CA ALA A 9 -8.03 12.09 -1.17
C ALA A 9 -7.39 13.05 -2.19
N SER A 10 -6.37 12.58 -2.93
CA SER A 10 -5.64 13.39 -3.90
C SER A 10 -6.43 13.59 -5.20
N PRO A 11 -6.67 14.84 -5.65
CA PRO A 11 -7.28 15.09 -6.95
C PRO A 11 -6.38 14.66 -8.12
N ASP A 12 -5.08 14.50 -7.89
CA ASP A 12 -4.10 14.07 -8.87
C ASP A 12 -4.04 12.54 -9.04
N SER A 13 -4.75 11.76 -8.21
CA SER A 13 -4.78 10.30 -8.33
C SER A 13 -5.21 9.85 -9.72
N LEU A 14 -4.53 8.84 -10.27
CA LEU A 14 -4.91 8.22 -11.54
C LEU A 14 -6.19 7.39 -11.40
N ALA A 15 -6.45 6.83 -10.22
CA ALA A 15 -7.66 6.06 -9.93
C ALA A 15 -8.82 7.01 -9.55
N LYS A 16 -9.32 7.79 -10.52
CA LYS A 16 -10.32 8.85 -10.27
C LYS A 16 -11.58 8.37 -9.55
N PHE A 17 -12.00 7.13 -9.79
CA PHE A 17 -13.16 6.51 -9.15
C PHE A 17 -13.00 6.27 -7.64
N SER A 18 -11.78 6.38 -7.12
CA SER A 18 -11.47 6.21 -5.69
C SER A 18 -11.20 7.53 -4.97
N VAL A 19 -11.36 8.67 -5.66
CA VAL A 19 -11.11 10.00 -5.10
C VAL A 19 -12.35 10.50 -4.36
N VAL A 20 -12.19 10.83 -3.09
CA VAL A 20 -13.21 11.44 -2.22
C VAL A 20 -12.61 12.67 -1.51
N SER A 21 -13.45 13.61 -1.11
CA SER A 21 -13.00 14.89 -0.54
C SER A 21 -13.73 15.33 0.72
N THR A 22 -14.87 14.70 1.03
CA THR A 22 -15.71 15.05 2.19
C THR A 22 -15.91 13.86 3.12
N GLU A 23 -16.29 14.13 4.37
CA GLU A 23 -16.63 13.10 5.36
C GLU A 23 -17.73 12.16 4.86
N ASP A 24 -18.78 12.69 4.23
CA ASP A 24 -19.91 11.87 3.76
C ASP A 24 -19.53 11.03 2.54
N GLU A 25 -18.78 11.58 1.57
CA GLU A 25 -18.23 10.82 0.44
C GLU A 25 -17.32 9.69 0.94
N ALA A 26 -16.45 9.98 1.92
CA ALA A 26 -15.55 8.99 2.51
C ALA A 26 -16.32 7.89 3.25
N ARG A 27 -17.37 8.23 4.00
CA ARG A 27 -18.23 7.24 4.66
C ARG A 27 -18.95 6.34 3.64
N GLU A 28 -19.51 6.93 2.58
CA GLU A 28 -20.21 6.19 1.52
C GLU A 28 -19.25 5.25 0.78
N TYR A 29 -18.12 5.78 0.32
CA TYR A 29 -17.13 5.01 -0.43
C TYR A 29 -16.43 3.96 0.43
N GLY A 30 -16.06 4.29 1.67
CA GLY A 30 -15.50 3.33 2.63
C GLY A 30 -16.49 2.20 2.93
N SER A 31 -17.78 2.51 3.14
CA SER A 31 -18.81 1.49 3.30
C SER A 31 -18.91 0.58 2.08
N LEU A 32 -18.83 1.14 0.87
CA LEU A 32 -18.82 0.37 -0.37
C LEU A 32 -17.64 -0.62 -0.39
N LEU A 33 -16.42 -0.17 -0.10
CA LEU A 33 -15.24 -1.03 -0.06
C LEU A 33 -15.38 -2.17 0.95
N LEU A 34 -15.92 -1.88 2.14
CA LEU A 34 -16.20 -2.90 3.16
C LEU A 34 -17.23 -3.92 2.66
N THR A 35 -18.32 -3.48 2.01
CA THR A 35 -19.29 -4.43 1.42
C THR A 35 -18.72 -5.24 0.27
N GLN A 36 -17.66 -4.74 -0.39
CA GLN A 36 -16.90 -5.46 -1.41
C GLN A 36 -15.88 -6.45 -0.81
N GLY A 37 -15.73 -6.46 0.51
CA GLY A 37 -14.88 -7.40 1.24
C GLY A 37 -13.52 -6.84 1.65
N ALA A 38 -13.34 -5.52 1.70
CA ALA A 38 -12.26 -4.91 2.49
C ALA A 38 -12.48 -5.19 3.98
N ASP A 39 -11.41 -5.43 4.72
CA ASP A 39 -11.44 -5.56 6.18
C ASP A 39 -11.08 -4.23 6.85
N HIS A 40 -10.16 -3.50 6.22
CA HIS A 40 -9.59 -2.24 6.68
C HIS A 40 -9.60 -1.21 5.55
N LEU A 41 -9.28 0.04 5.86
CA LEU A 41 -9.21 1.13 4.88
C LEU A 41 -7.83 1.78 4.91
N ASP A 42 -7.35 2.25 3.77
CA ASP A 42 -6.06 2.94 3.64
C ASP A 42 -6.29 4.24 2.87
N VAL A 43 -6.01 5.37 3.52
CA VAL A 43 -6.21 6.71 2.97
C VAL A 43 -4.88 7.39 2.66
N GLY A 44 -4.76 7.93 1.44
CA GLY A 44 -3.62 8.74 1.02
C GLY A 44 -4.03 10.00 0.28
N ALA A 45 -3.34 11.11 0.51
CA ALA A 45 -3.63 12.41 -0.12
C ALA A 45 -2.55 12.87 -1.11
N GLN A 46 -1.44 12.14 -1.25
CA GLN A 46 -0.41 12.45 -2.24
C GLN A 46 -0.28 11.31 -3.24
N ALA A 47 -0.40 11.66 -4.53
CA ALA A 47 0.00 10.73 -5.56
C ALA A 47 1.52 10.52 -5.51
N SER A 48 1.95 9.26 -5.54
CA SER A 48 3.36 8.88 -5.46
C SER A 48 4.08 8.90 -6.81
N HIS A 49 3.41 9.28 -7.90
CA HIS A 49 4.03 9.40 -9.23
C HIS A 49 4.83 10.70 -9.38
N GLY A 50 5.86 10.67 -10.22
CA GLY A 50 6.83 11.77 -10.37
C GLY A 50 6.24 13.12 -10.79
N ASP A 51 5.11 13.12 -11.51
CA ASP A 51 4.44 14.35 -11.98
C ASP A 51 3.54 15.04 -10.92
N ALA A 52 3.34 14.43 -9.75
CA ALA A 52 2.46 14.97 -8.73
C ALA A 52 3.07 16.22 -8.06
N ALA A 53 2.25 17.23 -7.79
CA ALA A 53 2.71 18.42 -7.08
C ALA A 53 3.23 18.05 -5.67
N PHE A 54 4.28 18.74 -5.20
CA PHE A 54 4.61 18.69 -3.78
C PHE A 54 3.55 19.45 -3.00
N VAL A 55 2.93 18.77 -2.04
CA VAL A 55 1.92 19.35 -1.15
C VAL A 55 2.56 19.52 0.22
N ALA A 56 2.49 20.73 0.78
CA ALA A 56 2.99 21.01 2.12
C ALA A 56 2.20 20.20 3.16
N PRO A 57 2.79 19.82 4.32
CA PRO A 57 2.11 18.98 5.31
C PRO A 57 0.74 19.53 5.75
N GLU A 58 0.63 20.83 5.95
CA GLU A 58 -0.63 21.46 6.35
C GLU A 58 -1.71 21.38 5.26
N GLN A 59 -1.30 21.44 4.00
CA GLN A 59 -2.21 21.29 2.85
C GLN A 59 -2.64 19.84 2.68
N GLU A 60 -1.73 18.89 2.90
CA GLU A 60 -2.06 17.46 2.88
C GLU A 60 -3.05 17.14 3.99
N TRP A 61 -2.80 17.61 5.22
CA TRP A 61 -3.71 17.40 6.34
C TRP A 61 -5.10 17.98 6.09
N GLN A 62 -5.21 19.19 5.53
CA GLN A 62 -6.51 19.79 5.17
C GLN A 62 -7.34 18.93 4.21
N VAL A 63 -6.67 18.13 3.36
CA VAL A 63 -7.31 17.22 2.41
C VAL A 63 -7.62 15.87 3.07
N VAL A 64 -6.71 15.35 3.89
CA VAL A 64 -6.86 14.04 4.58
C VAL A 64 -7.91 14.09 5.67
N GLU A 65 -7.90 15.13 6.52
CA GLU A 65 -8.70 15.21 7.75
C GLU A 65 -10.20 14.89 7.55
N PRO A 66 -10.94 15.55 6.63
CA PRO A 66 -12.35 15.21 6.43
C PRO A 66 -12.54 13.79 5.91
N VAL A 67 -11.65 13.29 5.04
CA VAL A 67 -11.76 11.92 4.54
C VAL A 67 -11.53 10.92 5.67
N LEU A 68 -10.46 11.10 6.46
CA LEU A 68 -10.11 10.24 7.58
C LEU A 68 -11.25 10.18 8.61
N ASN A 69 -11.84 11.32 8.99
CA ASN A 69 -12.98 11.36 9.91
C ASN A 69 -14.17 10.54 9.39
N GLY A 70 -14.46 10.63 8.09
CA GLY A 70 -15.50 9.84 7.45
C GLY A 70 -15.22 8.33 7.55
N LEU A 71 -13.98 7.90 7.27
CA LEU A 71 -13.57 6.50 7.34
C LEU A 71 -13.57 5.95 8.78
N LEU A 72 -13.03 6.71 9.75
CA LEU A 72 -13.01 6.33 11.16
C LEU A 72 -14.42 6.11 11.71
N SER A 73 -15.42 6.83 11.21
CA SER A 73 -16.82 6.65 11.61
C SER A 73 -17.40 5.27 11.26
N LEU A 74 -16.72 4.49 10.42
CA LEU A 74 -17.12 3.13 10.03
C LEU A 74 -16.69 2.06 11.06
N GLY A 75 -15.83 2.41 12.03
CA GLY A 75 -15.45 1.52 13.13
C GLY A 75 -14.52 0.37 12.73
N VAL A 76 -13.78 0.52 11.64
CA VAL A 76 -12.70 -0.39 11.20
C VAL A 76 -11.34 0.29 11.37
N ASP A 77 -10.25 -0.48 11.31
CA ASP A 77 -8.91 0.12 11.30
C ASP A 77 -8.68 0.91 10.01
N VAL A 78 -8.05 2.08 10.16
CA VAL A 78 -7.71 2.97 9.06
C VAL A 78 -6.21 3.21 9.07
N ALA A 79 -5.57 2.90 7.94
CA ALA A 79 -4.18 3.23 7.66
C ALA A 79 -4.06 4.63 7.05
N ILE A 80 -3.07 5.39 7.49
CA ILE A 80 -2.65 6.64 6.83
C ILE A 80 -1.43 6.37 5.95
N ASP A 81 -1.59 6.54 4.63
CA ASP A 81 -0.52 6.49 3.63
C ASP A 81 0.06 7.89 3.44
N THR A 82 1.20 8.13 4.08
CA THR A 82 1.90 9.41 3.98
C THR A 82 3.39 9.25 4.24
N TRP A 83 4.15 10.19 3.67
CA TRP A 83 5.56 10.42 3.94
C TRP A 83 5.81 11.68 4.80
N GLN A 84 4.76 12.43 5.15
CA GLN A 84 4.89 13.63 5.96
C GLN A 84 4.66 13.28 7.43
N VAL A 85 5.66 13.56 8.26
CA VAL A 85 5.63 13.28 9.71
C VAL A 85 4.46 14.00 10.39
N GLU A 86 4.17 15.25 10.01
CA GLU A 86 3.08 16.03 10.60
C GLU A 86 1.70 15.47 10.22
N THR A 87 1.50 15.10 8.94
CA THR A 87 0.27 14.42 8.49
C THR A 87 0.08 13.10 9.23
N ALA A 88 1.15 12.29 9.36
CA ALA A 88 1.12 11.04 10.11
C ALA A 88 0.73 11.30 11.57
N ARG A 89 1.35 12.27 12.23
CA ARG A 89 1.06 12.62 13.63
C ARG A 89 -0.40 13.01 13.83
N ASN A 90 -0.92 13.91 13.00
CA ASN A 90 -2.31 14.35 13.08
C ASN A 90 -3.29 13.20 12.82
N ALA A 91 -3.00 12.33 11.84
CA ALA A 91 -3.84 11.18 11.53
C ALA A 91 -3.89 10.16 12.68
N LEU A 92 -2.72 9.86 13.28
CA LEU A 92 -2.64 8.95 14.44
C LEU A 92 -3.33 9.55 15.67
N ASP A 93 -3.17 10.85 15.92
CA ASP A 93 -3.86 11.56 17.01
C ASP A 93 -5.39 11.61 16.80
N ALA A 94 -5.85 11.62 15.54
CA ALA A 94 -7.27 11.54 15.19
C ALA A 94 -7.88 10.13 15.30
N GLY A 95 -7.05 9.09 15.35
CA GLY A 95 -7.47 7.70 15.58
C GLY A 95 -7.13 6.71 14.47
N ALA A 96 -6.35 7.09 13.45
CA ALA A 96 -5.75 6.10 12.56
C ALA A 96 -4.86 5.12 13.36
N SER A 97 -4.94 3.82 13.07
CA SER A 97 -4.30 2.76 13.86
C SER A 97 -3.11 2.09 13.14
N VAL A 98 -2.91 2.42 11.86
CA VAL A 98 -1.83 1.90 11.04
C VAL A 98 -1.13 3.06 10.34
N LEU A 99 0.21 3.10 10.40
CA LEU A 99 1.03 4.00 9.60
C LEU A 99 1.51 3.26 8.36
N ASN A 100 1.02 3.63 7.18
CA ASN A 100 1.63 3.22 5.93
C ASN A 100 2.74 4.22 5.57
N ALA A 101 3.96 3.88 5.99
CA ALA A 101 5.10 4.79 6.01
C ALA A 101 5.70 4.93 4.61
N SER A 102 5.07 5.74 3.77
CA SER A 102 5.51 6.02 2.41
C SER A 102 6.86 6.73 2.32
N ASP A 103 7.50 7.10 3.43
CA ASP A 103 8.91 7.54 3.49
C ASP A 103 9.91 6.39 3.74
N ALA A 104 9.42 5.15 3.83
CA ALA A 104 10.17 3.95 4.22
C ALA A 104 10.85 4.07 5.59
N LEU A 105 10.27 4.82 6.53
CA LEU A 105 10.84 5.14 7.84
C LEU A 105 12.26 5.74 7.75
N GLN A 106 12.60 6.39 6.65
CA GLN A 106 13.93 6.98 6.49
C GLN A 106 14.13 8.17 7.43
N SER A 107 13.06 8.90 7.78
CA SER A 107 13.10 9.98 8.77
C SER A 107 13.22 9.47 10.21
N ASP A 108 14.16 10.02 10.99
CA ASP A 108 14.25 9.74 12.43
C ASP A 108 12.98 10.17 13.18
N GLU A 109 12.32 11.24 12.75
CA GLU A 109 11.07 11.70 13.36
C GLU A 109 9.89 10.76 13.06
N MET A 110 9.88 10.12 11.88
CA MET A 110 8.81 9.18 11.51
C MET A 110 8.90 7.88 12.33
N ILE A 111 10.12 7.35 12.49
CA ILE A 111 10.34 6.15 13.30
C ILE A 111 10.13 6.40 14.79
N GLU A 112 10.51 7.57 15.29
CA GLU A 112 10.21 8.00 16.66
C GLU A 112 8.70 8.12 16.87
N LEU A 113 7.97 8.77 15.95
CA LEU A 113 6.51 8.86 16.00
C LEU A 113 5.84 7.48 16.05
N ALA A 114 6.28 6.55 15.19
CA ALA A 114 5.76 5.18 15.18
C ALA A 114 6.02 4.45 16.52
N ALA A 115 7.19 4.67 17.12
CA ALA A 115 7.53 4.11 18.43
C ALA A 115 6.66 4.70 19.56
N GLU A 116 6.47 6.02 19.57
CA GLU A 116 5.64 6.73 20.55
C GLU A 116 4.17 6.32 20.50
N ARG A 117 3.62 6.14 19.29
CA ARG A 117 2.20 5.87 19.08
C ARG A 117 1.84 4.39 19.16
N GLU A 118 2.84 3.51 19.19
CA GLU A 118 2.67 2.07 19.34
C GLU A 118 1.80 1.41 18.25
N VAL A 119 1.77 2.00 17.05
CA VAL A 119 0.94 1.56 15.93
C VAL A 119 1.64 0.52 15.04
N GLN A 120 0.85 -0.25 14.29
CA GLN A 120 1.37 -1.08 13.22
C GLN A 120 1.95 -0.19 12.11
N VAL A 121 3.04 -0.62 11.48
CA VAL A 121 3.70 0.14 10.43
C VAL A 121 3.88 -0.72 9.19
N VAL A 122 3.35 -0.28 8.05
CA VAL A 122 3.72 -0.84 6.74
C VAL A 122 5.03 -0.18 6.32
N LEU A 123 6.08 -0.98 6.17
CA LEU A 123 7.41 -0.55 5.76
C LEU A 123 7.63 -0.96 4.29
N PRO A 124 7.48 -0.02 3.34
CA PRO A 124 7.75 -0.29 1.94
C PRO A 124 9.24 -0.37 1.67
N PHE A 125 9.64 -1.35 0.86
CA PHE A 125 10.95 -1.35 0.23
C PHE A 125 11.08 -0.12 -0.66
N MET A 126 12.11 0.68 -0.40
CA MET A 126 12.39 1.88 -1.18
C MET A 126 13.89 2.00 -1.43
N LEU A 127 14.26 1.81 -2.69
CA LEU A 127 15.64 2.00 -3.13
C LEU A 127 15.82 3.41 -3.70
N GLY A 128 16.00 4.41 -2.84
CA GLY A 128 16.12 5.81 -3.22
C GLY A 128 16.00 6.71 -1.99
N PRO A 129 16.22 8.02 -2.10
CA PRO A 129 16.02 8.94 -0.98
C PRO A 129 14.54 9.18 -0.68
N ASP A 130 13.64 8.96 -1.65
CA ASP A 130 12.19 9.13 -1.50
C ASP A 130 11.43 8.40 -2.64
N PRO A 131 10.09 8.24 -2.53
CA PRO A 131 9.23 7.63 -3.55
C PRO A 131 9.32 8.19 -4.97
N ARG A 132 9.72 9.46 -5.12
CA ARG A 132 9.80 10.14 -6.42
C ARG A 132 11.18 9.96 -7.07
N HIS A 133 12.21 9.60 -6.31
CA HIS A 133 13.59 9.47 -6.77
C HIS A 133 14.15 8.03 -6.63
N LEU A 134 13.35 7.04 -7.01
CA LEU A 134 13.73 5.63 -6.97
C LEU A 134 14.86 5.30 -7.95
N LYS A 135 15.75 4.40 -7.53
CA LYS A 135 16.85 3.85 -8.31
C LYS A 135 16.44 2.51 -8.92
N HIS A 136 17.08 2.17 -10.04
CA HIS A 136 16.95 0.85 -10.64
C HIS A 136 17.59 -0.21 -9.77
N VAL A 137 16.84 -1.28 -9.51
CA VAL A 137 17.36 -2.51 -8.92
C VAL A 137 18.09 -3.29 -10.01
N GLN A 138 19.31 -3.75 -9.71
CA GLN A 138 20.11 -4.58 -10.61
C GLN A 138 20.24 -5.98 -10.01
N GLY A 139 20.15 -7.01 -10.85
CA GLY A 139 20.25 -8.41 -10.41
C GLY A 139 18.92 -8.96 -9.91
N ASP A 140 18.98 -9.83 -8.89
CA ASP A 140 17.81 -10.43 -8.25
C ASP A 140 17.09 -9.40 -7.36
N PRO A 141 15.88 -8.94 -7.73
CA PRO A 141 15.20 -7.91 -6.98
C PRO A 141 14.83 -8.35 -5.56
N VAL A 142 14.52 -9.63 -5.36
CA VAL A 142 14.17 -10.14 -4.03
C VAL A 142 15.39 -10.19 -3.13
N GLN A 143 16.56 -10.53 -3.65
CA GLN A 143 17.79 -10.46 -2.85
C GLN A 143 18.10 -9.03 -2.41
N VAL A 144 17.96 -8.05 -3.30
CA VAL A 144 18.18 -6.64 -2.96
C VAL A 144 17.20 -6.17 -1.88
N MET A 145 15.94 -6.62 -1.92
CA MET A 145 14.96 -6.34 -0.86
C MET A 145 15.35 -6.97 0.47
N LEU A 146 15.79 -8.24 0.48
CA LEU A 146 16.24 -8.91 1.71
C LEU A 146 17.40 -8.14 2.36
N ASP A 147 18.42 -7.79 1.58
CA ASP A 147 19.57 -7.04 2.10
C ASP A 147 19.17 -5.66 2.65
N TRP A 148 18.20 -5.01 2.01
CA TRP A 148 17.69 -3.71 2.47
C TRP A 148 16.85 -3.82 3.74
N PHE A 149 15.93 -4.80 3.80
CA PHE A 149 15.07 -5.02 4.97
C PHE A 149 15.89 -5.43 6.19
N ASP A 150 16.95 -6.21 6.04
CA ASP A 150 17.84 -6.57 7.16
C ASP A 150 18.38 -5.32 7.87
N LEU A 151 18.81 -4.32 7.09
CA LEU A 151 19.29 -3.03 7.61
C LEU A 151 18.17 -2.20 8.26
N GLN A 152 16.99 -2.12 7.62
CA GLN A 152 15.89 -1.33 8.17
C GLN A 152 15.27 -1.97 9.43
N LEU A 153 15.19 -3.29 9.48
CA LEU A 153 14.64 -4.01 10.62
C LEU A 153 15.59 -3.93 11.83
N GLU A 154 16.90 -3.84 11.61
CA GLU A 154 17.85 -3.55 12.68
C GLU A 154 17.61 -2.15 13.27
N ARG A 155 17.34 -1.14 12.43
CA ARG A 155 16.94 0.20 12.89
C ARG A 155 15.60 0.15 13.63
N ALA A 156 14.59 -0.50 13.08
CA ALA A 156 13.28 -0.69 13.72
C ALA A 156 13.40 -1.39 15.09
N ARG A 157 14.33 -2.34 15.23
CA ARG A 157 14.63 -3.02 16.49
C ARG A 157 15.24 -2.08 17.52
N HIS A 158 16.13 -1.16 17.13
CA HIS A 158 16.68 -0.16 18.03
C HIS A 158 15.60 0.74 18.65
N TRP A 159 14.58 1.07 17.86
CA TRP A 159 13.42 1.86 18.29
C TRP A 159 12.31 1.03 18.95
N GLY A 160 12.48 -0.30 19.06
CA GLY A 160 11.50 -1.18 19.70
C GLY A 160 10.23 -1.43 18.89
N ILE A 161 10.22 -1.13 17.58
CA ILE A 161 9.03 -1.26 16.73
C ILE A 161 9.08 -2.44 15.75
N ARG A 162 10.16 -3.25 15.75
CA ARG A 162 10.33 -4.36 14.80
C ARG A 162 9.08 -5.26 14.70
N GLU A 163 8.52 -5.66 15.83
CA GLU A 163 7.36 -6.57 15.87
C GLU A 163 6.04 -5.92 15.39
N ARG A 164 6.05 -4.60 15.19
CA ARG A 164 4.93 -3.84 14.62
C ARG A 164 5.08 -3.62 13.12
N ILE A 165 6.21 -4.02 12.52
CA ILE A 165 6.49 -3.87 11.11
C ILE A 165 5.73 -4.92 10.29
N VAL A 166 5.16 -4.46 9.19
CA VAL A 166 4.64 -5.26 8.08
C VAL A 166 5.47 -4.93 6.84
N LEU A 167 5.97 -5.93 6.12
CA LEU A 167 6.85 -5.72 4.98
C LEU A 167 6.04 -5.48 3.70
N ASP A 168 6.28 -4.37 3.03
CA ASP A 168 5.76 -4.10 1.68
C ASP A 168 6.89 -4.21 0.65
N PRO A 169 6.81 -5.08 -0.36
CA PRO A 169 7.87 -5.27 -1.36
C PRO A 169 8.08 -4.07 -2.29
N GLY A 170 7.34 -2.98 -2.11
CA GLY A 170 7.55 -1.71 -2.79
C GLY A 170 7.14 -1.72 -4.26
N THR A 171 6.30 -2.65 -4.70
CA THR A 171 5.93 -2.80 -6.12
C THR A 171 4.99 -1.71 -6.65
N GLY A 172 4.40 -0.92 -5.76
CA GLY A 172 3.71 0.34 -6.07
C GLY A 172 4.66 1.44 -6.53
N PHE A 173 5.91 1.40 -6.06
CA PHE A 173 6.97 2.35 -6.36
C PHE A 173 7.79 1.83 -7.56
N SER A 174 7.68 2.47 -8.71
CA SER A 174 8.47 2.12 -9.90
C SER A 174 8.99 3.37 -10.57
N PRO A 175 10.22 3.35 -11.13
CA PRO A 175 10.75 4.49 -11.86
C PRO A 175 9.77 4.94 -12.97
N PRO A 176 9.53 6.24 -13.15
CA PRO A 176 8.49 6.77 -14.04
C PRO A 176 8.72 6.50 -15.54
N HIS A 177 9.84 5.90 -15.93
CA HIS A 177 10.24 5.70 -17.34
C HIS A 177 10.43 4.23 -17.74
N TRP A 178 9.82 3.30 -17.01
CA TRP A 178 9.90 1.88 -17.33
C TRP A 178 8.87 1.46 -18.36
N ASP A 179 9.34 0.75 -19.39
CA ASP A 179 8.44 0.06 -20.32
C ASP A 179 7.60 -0.96 -19.55
N TRP A 180 6.33 -1.11 -19.97
CA TRP A 180 5.40 -1.97 -19.25
C TRP A 180 5.90 -3.42 -19.16
N SER A 181 6.51 -3.95 -20.21
CA SER A 181 7.08 -5.29 -20.22
C SER A 181 8.19 -5.47 -19.18
N GLU A 182 9.05 -4.47 -19.01
CA GLU A 182 10.12 -4.52 -18.00
C GLU A 182 9.54 -4.47 -16.59
N ARG A 183 8.54 -3.60 -16.38
CA ARG A 183 7.81 -3.51 -15.11
C ARG A 183 7.09 -4.81 -14.77
N PHE A 184 6.47 -5.44 -15.75
CA PHE A 184 5.78 -6.71 -15.58
C PHE A 184 6.77 -7.80 -15.14
N GLU A 185 7.88 -7.99 -15.84
CA GLU A 185 8.88 -9.01 -15.49
C GLU A 185 9.49 -8.77 -14.10
N TYR A 186 9.76 -7.52 -13.74
CA TYR A 186 10.25 -7.17 -12.41
C TYR A 186 9.24 -7.47 -11.30
N GLN A 187 7.98 -7.05 -11.48
CA GLN A 187 6.91 -7.32 -10.50
C GLN A 187 6.65 -8.82 -10.40
N LYS A 188 6.69 -9.55 -11.52
CA LYS A 188 6.56 -11.01 -11.55
C LYS A 188 7.69 -11.69 -10.79
N ALA A 189 8.94 -11.26 -10.97
CA ALA A 189 10.09 -11.78 -10.22
C ALA A 189 9.93 -11.54 -8.72
N ILE A 190 9.43 -10.37 -8.31
CA ILE A 190 9.13 -10.07 -6.91
C ILE A 190 8.02 -10.94 -6.37
N TYR A 191 6.86 -10.99 -7.04
CA TYR A 191 5.68 -11.73 -6.58
C TYR A 191 5.94 -13.23 -6.51
N SER A 192 6.74 -13.77 -7.43
CA SER A 192 7.13 -15.19 -7.41
C SER A 192 8.08 -15.55 -6.28
N GLY A 193 8.70 -14.57 -5.61
CA GLY A 193 9.69 -14.78 -4.55
C GLY A 193 9.31 -14.16 -3.21
N LEU A 194 8.03 -13.81 -2.98
CA LEU A 194 7.59 -13.22 -1.71
C LEU A 194 7.75 -14.18 -0.53
N ASP A 195 7.72 -15.49 -0.75
CA ASP A 195 8.00 -16.50 0.26
C ASP A 195 9.36 -16.29 0.95
N ARG A 196 10.36 -15.75 0.25
CA ARG A 196 11.68 -15.44 0.82
C ARG A 196 11.62 -14.36 1.90
N LEU A 197 10.67 -13.43 1.84
CA LEU A 197 10.48 -12.39 2.88
C LEU A 197 10.00 -12.99 4.20
N ARG A 198 9.40 -14.19 4.18
CA ARG A 198 8.96 -14.89 5.40
C ARG A 198 10.14 -15.25 6.33
N SER A 199 11.37 -15.22 5.82
CA SER A 199 12.59 -15.37 6.64
C SER A 199 12.73 -14.33 7.75
N PHE A 200 12.05 -13.18 7.62
CA PHE A 200 12.00 -12.16 8.68
C PHE A 200 10.95 -12.46 9.76
N GLU A 201 10.10 -13.47 9.60
CA GLU A 201 9.01 -13.80 10.54
C GLU A 201 8.05 -12.63 10.80
N LEU A 202 7.89 -11.76 9.79
CA LEU A 202 6.98 -10.62 9.79
C LEU A 202 5.91 -10.79 8.70
N PRO A 203 4.71 -10.22 8.89
CA PRO A 203 3.66 -10.27 7.87
C PRO A 203 4.06 -9.48 6.61
N VAL A 204 3.50 -9.89 5.48
CA VAL A 204 3.71 -9.25 4.17
C VAL A 204 2.43 -8.53 3.74
N TYR A 205 2.61 -7.30 3.25
CA TYR A 205 1.57 -6.42 2.72
C TYR A 205 1.86 -6.10 1.26
N VAL A 206 0.96 -6.45 0.34
CA VAL A 206 1.21 -6.24 -1.09
C VAL A 206 0.23 -5.26 -1.70
N PRO A 207 0.70 -4.12 -2.26
CA PRO A 207 -0.16 -3.21 -2.98
C PRO A 207 -0.48 -3.72 -4.38
N ILE A 208 -1.78 -3.88 -4.65
CA ILE A 208 -2.33 -4.35 -5.92
C ILE A 208 -2.88 -3.17 -6.72
N ALA A 209 -2.31 -2.96 -7.90
CA ALA A 209 -2.77 -1.95 -8.84
C ALA A 209 -4.15 -2.31 -9.42
N TRP A 210 -5.02 -1.32 -9.60
CA TRP A 210 -6.40 -1.50 -10.08
C TRP A 210 -6.53 -1.79 -11.57
N LYS A 211 -5.44 -1.61 -12.34
CA LYS A 211 -5.44 -1.65 -13.81
C LYS A 211 -5.99 -2.99 -14.32
N GLN A 212 -6.98 -2.89 -15.20
CA GLN A 212 -7.72 -4.02 -15.73
C GLN A 212 -7.10 -4.51 -17.05
N THR A 213 -5.98 -5.24 -16.95
CA THR A 213 -5.33 -5.89 -18.11
C THR A 213 -4.96 -7.35 -17.79
N PRO A 214 -4.81 -8.23 -18.80
CA PRO A 214 -4.44 -9.62 -18.56
C PRO A 214 -3.14 -9.80 -17.79
N ASP A 215 -2.09 -9.08 -18.18
CA ASP A 215 -0.80 -9.10 -17.48
C ASP A 215 -0.94 -8.67 -16.01
N ARG A 216 -1.83 -7.70 -15.72
CA ARG A 216 -2.07 -7.24 -14.35
C ARG A 216 -2.80 -8.29 -13.53
N LEU A 217 -3.81 -8.94 -14.11
CA LEU A 217 -4.54 -10.00 -13.44
C LEU A 217 -3.68 -11.25 -13.22
N GLU A 218 -2.72 -11.54 -14.10
CA GLU A 218 -1.70 -12.57 -13.85
C GLU A 218 -0.86 -12.22 -12.62
N LEU A 219 -0.41 -10.97 -12.50
CA LEU A 219 0.33 -10.52 -11.32
C LEU A 219 -0.51 -10.59 -10.03
N VAL A 220 -1.82 -10.32 -10.10
CA VAL A 220 -2.73 -10.48 -8.96
C VAL A 220 -2.79 -11.93 -8.52
N ASP A 221 -2.97 -12.86 -9.44
CA ASP A 221 -3.04 -14.29 -9.12
C ASP A 221 -1.74 -14.78 -8.48
N LEU A 222 -0.58 -14.35 -9.00
CA LEU A 222 0.71 -14.64 -8.41
C LEU A 222 0.81 -14.18 -6.95
N VAL A 223 0.35 -12.96 -6.62
CA VAL A 223 0.35 -12.47 -5.24
C VAL A 223 -0.56 -13.32 -4.35
N LEU A 224 -1.75 -13.69 -4.84
CA LEU A 224 -2.71 -14.47 -4.08
C LEU A 224 -2.21 -15.90 -3.80
N GLU A 225 -1.50 -16.51 -4.75
CA GLU A 225 -0.86 -17.82 -4.58
C GLU A 225 0.21 -17.83 -3.47
N GLN A 226 0.84 -16.69 -3.18
CA GLN A 226 1.84 -16.56 -2.10
C GLN A 226 1.21 -16.54 -0.70
N GLN A 227 -0.11 -16.44 -0.60
CA GLN A 227 -0.87 -16.42 0.67
C GLN A 227 -0.35 -15.35 1.65
N VAL A 228 -0.14 -14.13 1.15
CA VAL A 228 0.29 -12.99 1.97
C VAL A 228 -0.77 -12.62 3.02
N GLU A 229 -0.33 -12.00 4.11
CA GLU A 229 -1.20 -11.63 5.23
C GLU A 229 -2.11 -10.46 4.86
N TYR A 230 -1.58 -9.47 4.14
CA TYR A 230 -2.31 -8.27 3.75
C TYR A 230 -2.17 -7.95 2.27
N VAL A 231 -3.25 -7.41 1.69
CA VAL A 231 -3.21 -6.78 0.36
C VAL A 231 -3.90 -5.42 0.41
N ARG A 232 -3.40 -4.49 -0.39
CA ARG A 232 -4.01 -3.16 -0.60
C ARG A 232 -4.64 -3.12 -1.97
N ALA A 233 -5.94 -2.84 -2.07
CA ALA A 233 -6.63 -2.90 -3.36
C ALA A 233 -7.74 -1.85 -3.49
N HIS A 234 -7.88 -1.34 -4.72
CA HIS A 234 -8.98 -0.44 -5.08
C HIS A 234 -10.30 -1.20 -5.36
N ILE A 235 -10.20 -2.51 -5.64
CA ILE A 235 -11.33 -3.36 -6.02
C ILE A 235 -11.34 -4.62 -5.14
N PRO A 236 -11.66 -4.51 -3.83
CA PRO A 236 -11.63 -5.66 -2.90
C PRO A 236 -12.43 -6.86 -3.39
N LYS A 237 -13.57 -6.62 -4.04
CA LYS A 237 -14.43 -7.68 -4.58
C LYS A 237 -13.70 -8.57 -5.58
N GLN A 238 -12.94 -7.98 -6.52
CA GLN A 238 -12.17 -8.73 -7.51
C GLN A 238 -11.10 -9.59 -6.84
N ILE A 239 -10.45 -9.04 -5.81
CA ILE A 239 -9.45 -9.77 -5.03
C ILE A 239 -10.08 -10.98 -4.32
N ARG A 240 -11.24 -10.80 -3.67
CA ARG A 240 -11.96 -11.88 -3.00
C ARG A 240 -12.40 -12.98 -3.98
N GLU A 241 -12.98 -12.60 -5.11
CA GLU A 241 -13.46 -13.55 -6.13
C GLU A 241 -12.31 -14.36 -6.75
N ARG A 242 -11.20 -13.70 -7.11
CA ARG A 242 -10.02 -14.40 -7.65
C ARG A 242 -9.37 -15.29 -6.60
N HIS A 243 -9.25 -14.84 -5.36
CA HIS A 243 -8.65 -15.66 -4.29
C HIS A 243 -9.51 -16.90 -3.99
N ALA A 244 -10.83 -16.77 -3.93
CA ALA A 244 -11.74 -17.90 -3.76
C ALA A 244 -11.58 -18.92 -4.90
N ALA A 245 -11.57 -18.44 -6.14
CA ALA A 245 -11.40 -19.28 -7.32
C ALA A 245 -10.06 -20.05 -7.33
N LEU A 246 -8.97 -19.41 -6.88
CA LEU A 246 -7.66 -20.05 -6.72
C LEU A 246 -7.69 -21.16 -5.65
N LEU A 247 -8.32 -20.90 -4.49
CA LEU A 247 -8.46 -21.89 -3.41
C LEU A 247 -9.32 -23.09 -3.83
N GLU A 248 -10.29 -22.88 -4.72
CA GLU A 248 -11.13 -23.93 -5.30
C GLU A 248 -10.45 -24.68 -6.46
N GLY A 249 -9.21 -24.30 -6.84
CA GLY A 249 -8.48 -24.91 -7.94
C GLY A 249 -9.07 -24.59 -9.33
N SER A 250 -9.84 -23.51 -9.43
CA SER A 250 -10.53 -23.06 -10.65
C SER A 250 -10.21 -21.59 -10.95
N PRO A 251 -8.94 -21.22 -11.20
CA PRO A 251 -8.52 -19.83 -11.39
C PRO A 251 -9.34 -19.12 -12.47
N LEU A 252 -9.73 -17.87 -12.20
CA LEU A 252 -10.46 -17.06 -13.16
C LEU A 252 -9.55 -16.67 -14.33
N PRO A 253 -10.05 -16.61 -15.58
CA PRO A 253 -9.26 -16.14 -16.71
C PRO A 253 -8.67 -14.75 -16.45
N THR A 254 -7.41 -14.53 -16.83
CA THR A 254 -6.80 -13.20 -16.78
C THR A 254 -7.39 -12.26 -17.83
N SER A 255 -8.14 -12.77 -18.82
CA SER A 255 -8.93 -11.95 -19.73
C SER A 255 -10.22 -11.39 -19.11
N ASP A 256 -10.58 -11.80 -17.89
CA ASP A 256 -11.80 -11.36 -17.20
C ASP A 256 -11.59 -9.99 -16.52
N THR A 257 -11.44 -8.96 -17.35
CA THR A 257 -11.24 -7.57 -16.94
C THR A 257 -12.57 -6.87 -16.68
N TRP A 258 -12.63 -5.98 -15.70
CA TRP A 258 -13.84 -5.25 -15.34
C TRP A 258 -13.86 -3.84 -15.92
N GLU A 259 -15.01 -3.40 -16.42
CA GLU A 259 -15.21 -2.04 -16.92
C GLU A 259 -15.40 -1.03 -15.76
N GLY A 260 -15.17 0.26 -16.04
CA GLY A 260 -15.39 1.35 -15.07
C GLY A 260 -14.22 1.63 -14.11
N TYR A 261 -13.08 0.96 -14.31
CA TYR A 261 -11.85 1.14 -13.53
C TYR A 261 -10.67 1.59 -14.41
N GLU A 262 -10.96 2.39 -15.45
CA GLU A 262 -9.95 3.00 -16.33
C GLU A 262 -9.03 3.98 -15.58
#